data_AF-A0A0S2JG34-F1
#
_entry.id   AF-A0A0S2JG34-F1
#
_cell.length_a   1.000
_cell.length_b   1.000
_cell.length_c   1.000
_cell.angle_alpha   90.00
_cell.angle_beta   90.00
_cell.angle_gamma   90.00
#
_symmetry.space_group_name_H-M   'P 1'
#
loop_
_entity.id
_entity.type
_entity.pdbx_description
1 polymer ?
#
loop_
_entity_poly.entity_id
_entity_poly.type
_entity_poly.pdbx_seq_one_letter_code
_entity_poly.pdbx_strand_id
1 'polypeptide(L)'
;MPQAAVRQYEEDGALPEAEVEQQAVSEAESEETLASADTPSAEDKQDESYYHYTLDTKDPDPWLTKHRSKIIAVVVFAAVALAVSIFYKNYLLSEQTKAIVAAPQLNDIYYIDFRVIEDNLRPAEKFRMAKVKDITGDVVTLNFSSFFYPQEHELNETIRYALLRSESFFQEKRHNYNAAELQGMITSGAILLARRPENNILDGNVVVPDSHFESTSVFIPGKKENFIGLEYLKFAESGSESALAIALVKVQESADLGFAQGQVNLAQMYLTGTAVRKSLPAALVWFKKASLQAYKPAIFKYAIVCQQVKSCAIADFYQELVKAGVNIDFTKQVDIRATTKAYAKALEYARGKKAY
;
A
#
# COMPACT_ATOMS: atom_id res chain seq x y z
N MET A 1 -62.20 -23.64 18.81
CA MET A 1 -61.93 -23.45 20.26
C MET A 1 -60.46 -23.76 20.50
N PRO A 2 -59.77 -23.12 21.47
CA PRO A 2 -59.38 -21.69 21.61
C PRO A 2 -57.83 -21.58 21.80
N GLN A 3 -57.08 -20.45 21.78
CA GLN A 3 -57.08 -19.11 22.40
C GLN A 3 -56.48 -18.99 23.84
N ALA A 4 -55.48 -18.10 23.97
CA ALA A 4 -54.95 -17.38 25.18
C ALA A 4 -54.04 -18.18 26.18
N ALA A 5 -53.09 -17.66 26.97
CA ALA A 5 -52.53 -16.34 27.36
C ALA A 5 -51.16 -16.58 28.09
N VAL A 6 -50.11 -15.77 27.91
CA VAL A 6 -49.54 -14.70 28.82
C VAL A 6 -48.68 -15.16 30.04
N ARG A 7 -47.41 -14.66 30.07
CA ARG A 7 -46.40 -14.48 31.17
C ARG A 7 -46.03 -15.74 32.00
N GLN A 8 -44.84 -15.93 32.57
CA GLN A 8 -43.95 -15.07 33.36
C GLN A 8 -42.66 -15.91 33.64
N TYR A 9 -41.47 -15.33 33.65
CA TYR A 9 -40.26 -16.00 34.18
C TYR A 9 -39.50 -15.05 35.12
N GLU A 10 -39.58 -15.36 36.40
CA GLU A 10 -38.70 -15.10 37.56
C GLU A 10 -38.65 -16.49 38.24
N GLU A 11 -37.61 -17.06 38.85
CA GLU A 11 -36.42 -16.69 39.66
C GLU A 11 -35.59 -18.03 39.68
N ASP A 12 -34.27 -18.16 39.81
CA ASP A 12 -33.38 -17.73 40.88
C ASP A 12 -31.94 -18.19 40.57
N GLY A 13 -30.94 -17.42 41.01
CA GLY A 13 -29.53 -17.83 41.00
C GLY A 13 -28.54 -16.66 41.09
N ALA A 14 -28.52 -15.98 42.23
CA ALA A 14 -27.75 -14.77 42.53
C ALA A 14 -26.25 -14.99 42.85
N LEU A 15 -25.41 -14.00 42.49
CA LEU A 15 -24.20 -13.53 43.21
C LEU A 15 -24.06 -11.99 42.99
N PRO A 16 -23.43 -11.24 43.92
CA PRO A 16 -23.79 -9.84 44.20
C PRO A 16 -23.09 -8.80 43.31
N GLU A 17 -23.80 -7.69 43.04
CA GLU A 17 -23.29 -6.48 42.38
C GLU A 17 -22.70 -5.49 43.40
N ALA A 18 -21.64 -4.79 43.01
CA ALA A 18 -21.11 -3.61 43.67
C ALA A 18 -21.37 -2.40 42.75
N GLU A 19 -22.11 -1.41 43.23
CA GLU A 19 -22.42 -0.17 42.53
C GLU A 19 -21.20 0.76 42.46
N VAL A 20 -20.95 1.32 41.27
CA VAL A 20 -20.05 2.45 41.05
C VAL A 20 -20.85 3.52 40.29
N GLU A 21 -21.15 4.62 40.97
CA GLU A 21 -21.83 5.78 40.38
C GLU A 21 -20.79 6.87 40.06
N GLN A 22 -20.72 7.27 38.78
CA GLN A 22 -19.93 8.38 38.29
C GLN A 22 -20.85 9.61 38.12
N GLN A 23 -20.43 10.77 38.62
CA GLN A 23 -21.03 12.05 38.25
C GLN A 23 -19.97 13.04 37.74
N ALA A 24 -20.30 13.62 36.59
CA ALA A 24 -19.53 14.57 35.79
C ALA A 24 -19.63 16.00 36.34
N VAL A 25 -18.63 16.84 36.00
CA VAL A 25 -18.61 18.28 36.29
C VAL A 25 -18.29 19.08 35.03
N SER A 26 -19.19 20.00 34.67
CA SER A 26 -19.00 21.34 34.05
C SER A 26 -20.37 22.05 34.08
N GLU A 27 -20.59 23.36 34.16
CA GLU A 27 -19.87 24.56 33.67
C GLU A 27 -20.18 25.81 34.54
N ALA A 28 -19.25 26.77 34.49
CA ALA A 28 -19.40 28.24 34.39
C ALA A 28 -20.17 29.12 35.41
N GLU A 29 -19.42 30.14 35.87
CA GLU A 29 -19.76 31.55 36.14
C GLU A 29 -20.78 31.93 37.24
N SER A 30 -20.29 32.64 38.26
CA SER A 30 -20.78 33.99 38.58
C SER A 30 -19.86 34.72 39.57
N GLU A 31 -19.83 36.03 39.38
CA GLU A 31 -18.91 37.03 39.93
C GLU A 31 -19.08 37.35 41.43
N GLU A 32 -18.05 38.03 41.92
CA GLU A 32 -17.95 38.94 43.07
C GLU A 32 -19.21 39.29 43.87
N THR A 33 -19.10 39.23 45.21
CA THR A 33 -19.42 40.40 46.06
C THR A 33 -18.57 40.42 47.34
N LEU A 34 -17.96 41.58 47.59
CA LEU A 34 -17.40 42.03 48.85
C LEU A 34 -18.53 42.32 49.86
N ALA A 35 -18.47 41.79 51.08
CA ALA A 35 -19.00 42.47 52.27
C ALA A 35 -18.46 41.85 53.58
N SER A 36 -18.25 42.74 54.54
CA SER A 36 -17.57 42.61 55.83
C SER A 36 -18.34 41.91 56.94
N ALA A 37 -17.58 41.58 58.01
CA ALA A 37 -18.02 41.32 59.40
C ALA A 37 -18.72 39.96 59.59
N ASP A 38 -18.39 39.09 60.55
CA ASP A 38 -17.95 39.30 61.93
C ASP A 38 -17.19 38.05 62.44
N THR A 39 -16.22 38.24 63.34
CA THR A 39 -15.57 37.17 64.13
C THR A 39 -16.54 36.65 65.21
N PRO A 40 -16.56 35.35 65.53
CA PRO A 40 -15.81 34.88 66.71
C PRO A 40 -15.07 33.55 66.42
N SER A 41 -13.76 33.49 66.67
CA SER A 41 -13.15 33.02 67.92
C SER A 41 -13.63 31.62 68.32
N ALA A 42 -12.77 30.63 68.07
CA ALA A 42 -12.13 29.81 69.10
C ALA A 42 -11.84 28.40 68.56
N GLU A 43 -10.54 28.16 68.44
CA GLU A 43 -9.84 26.93 68.83
C GLU A 43 -9.97 25.65 67.99
N ASP A 44 -8.78 25.08 67.83
CA ASP A 44 -8.43 23.74 67.35
C ASP A 44 -8.38 23.50 65.84
N LYS A 45 -7.27 23.93 65.23
CA LYS A 45 -6.70 23.26 64.06
C LYS A 45 -5.28 22.83 64.39
N GLN A 46 -5.10 21.51 64.48
CA GLN A 46 -3.81 20.85 64.41
C GLN A 46 -3.04 21.38 63.19
N ASP A 47 -1.87 21.97 63.47
CA ASP A 47 -0.90 22.38 62.48
C ASP A 47 -0.26 21.11 61.90
N GLU A 48 -0.87 20.52 60.86
CA GLU A 48 -0.16 19.53 60.06
C GLU A 48 0.98 20.25 59.34
N SER A 49 2.21 19.95 59.75
CA SER A 49 3.43 20.47 59.13
C SER A 49 3.50 20.01 57.66
N TYR A 50 2.97 20.82 56.77
CA TYR A 50 3.18 20.67 55.34
C TYR A 50 4.66 21.02 55.05
N TYR A 51 5.46 20.03 54.71
CA TYR A 51 6.86 20.25 54.31
C TYR A 51 6.88 21.12 53.04
N HIS A 52 7.18 22.41 53.20
CA HIS A 52 7.61 23.24 52.07
C HIS A 52 9.06 22.89 51.74
N TYR A 53 9.25 22.01 50.76
CA TYR A 53 10.56 21.84 50.14
C TYR A 53 10.88 23.10 49.33
N THR A 54 11.61 24.04 49.91
CA THR A 54 12.26 25.09 49.13
C THR A 54 13.46 24.45 48.44
N LEU A 55 13.33 24.10 47.17
CA LEU A 55 14.45 23.72 46.33
C LEU A 55 15.41 24.92 46.23
N ASP A 56 16.44 24.94 47.09
CA ASP A 56 17.50 25.93 46.98
C ASP A 56 18.32 25.64 45.72
N THR A 57 18.02 26.39 44.66
CA THR A 57 18.71 26.29 43.37
C THR A 57 20.19 26.70 43.43
N LYS A 58 20.66 27.27 44.55
CA LYS A 58 22.03 27.73 44.73
C LYS A 58 22.94 26.73 45.45
N ASP A 59 22.40 25.66 46.04
CA ASP A 59 23.20 24.63 46.71
C ASP A 59 23.12 23.29 45.95
N PRO A 60 24.08 22.97 45.07
CA PRO A 60 24.04 21.74 44.29
C PRO A 60 24.32 20.53 45.19
N ASP A 61 23.43 19.53 45.12
CA ASP A 61 23.51 18.30 45.92
C ASP A 61 24.97 17.75 46.01
N PRO A 62 25.53 17.58 47.22
CA PRO A 62 26.89 17.09 47.44
C PRO A 62 27.20 15.78 46.72
N TRP A 63 26.19 14.93 46.51
CA TRP A 63 26.35 13.69 45.76
C TRP A 63 26.52 13.93 44.26
N LEU A 64 25.71 14.82 43.68
CA LEU A 64 25.79 15.21 42.26
C LEU A 64 27.12 15.89 41.94
N THR A 65 27.64 16.72 42.85
CA THR A 65 28.95 17.37 42.66
C THR A 65 30.10 16.36 42.72
N LYS A 66 30.09 15.42 43.68
CA LYS A 66 31.10 14.36 43.82
C LYS A 66 31.13 13.40 42.62
N HIS A 67 29.96 13.09 42.06
CA HIS A 67 29.84 12.15 40.95
C HIS A 67 29.65 12.82 39.59
N ARG A 68 29.74 14.16 39.51
CA ARG A 68 29.44 14.97 38.32
C ARG A 68 30.07 14.45 37.04
N SER A 69 31.37 14.16 37.06
CA SER A 69 32.10 13.66 35.89
C SER A 69 31.66 12.26 35.46
N LYS A 70 31.35 11.37 36.42
CA LYS A 70 30.85 10.02 36.15
C LYS A 70 29.43 10.07 35.59
N ILE A 71 28.57 10.93 36.13
CA ILE A 71 27.19 11.12 35.63
C ILE A 71 27.23 11.68 34.21
N ILE A 72 28.04 12.71 33.95
CA ILE A 72 28.22 13.27 32.60
C ILE A 72 28.73 12.17 31.65
N ALA A 73 29.72 11.37 32.05
CA ALA A 73 30.22 10.28 31.22
C ALA A 73 29.15 9.23 30.88
N VAL A 74 28.30 8.86 31.85
CA VAL A 74 27.19 7.93 31.63
C VAL A 74 26.13 8.51 30.70
N VAL A 75 25.75 9.78 30.88
CA VAL A 75 24.78 10.47 30.01
C VAL A 75 25.31 10.60 28.58
N VAL A 76 26.59 10.97 28.42
CA VAL A 76 27.24 11.05 27.11
C VAL A 76 27.29 9.67 26.45
N PHE A 77 27.67 8.64 27.20
CA PHE A 77 27.69 7.26 26.69
C PHE A 77 26.28 6.81 26.26
N ALA A 78 25.25 7.09 27.05
CA ALA A 78 23.87 6.77 26.71
C ALA A 78 23.39 7.53 25.45
N ALA A 79 23.72 8.82 25.34
CA ALA A 79 23.38 9.62 24.16
C ALA A 79 24.08 9.10 22.89
N VAL A 80 25.36 8.72 22.99
CA VAL A 80 26.11 8.11 21.87
C VAL A 80 25.51 6.75 21.50
N ALA A 81 25.21 5.90 22.48
CA ALA A 81 24.58 4.59 22.22
C ALA A 81 23.21 4.75 21.54
N LEU A 82 22.39 5.72 21.96
CA LEU A 82 21.12 6.06 21.31
C LEU A 82 21.32 6.55 19.87
N ALA A 83 22.27 7.47 19.65
CA ALA A 83 22.56 7.97 18.31
C ALA A 83 23.05 6.86 17.37
N VAL A 84 23.93 5.98 17.85
CA VAL A 84 24.39 4.79 17.11
C VAL A 84 23.23 3.85 16.82
N SER A 85 22.32 3.62 17.78
CA SER A 85 21.14 2.77 17.57
C SER A 85 20.21 3.34 16.49
N ILE A 86 19.95 4.65 16.52
CA ILE A 86 19.12 5.34 15.51
C ILE A 86 19.79 5.26 14.13
N PHE A 87 21.09 5.57 14.05
CA PHE A 87 21.83 5.50 12.80
C PHE A 87 21.86 4.08 12.22
N TYR A 88 22.09 3.06 13.06
CA TYR A 88 22.08 1.66 12.64
C TYR A 88 20.71 1.23 12.11
N LYS A 89 19.61 1.63 12.77
CA LYS A 89 18.25 1.38 12.27
C LYS A 89 18.00 2.04 10.92
N ASN A 90 18.40 3.30 10.76
CA ASN A 90 18.22 4.03 9.49
C ASN A 90 19.06 3.41 8.36
N TYR A 91 20.29 2.98 8.67
CA TYR A 91 21.14 2.27 7.73
C TYR A 91 20.49 0.96 7.28
N LEU A 92 20.01 0.14 8.22
CA LEU A 92 19.33 -1.12 7.92
C LEU A 92 18.08 -0.90 7.05
N LEU A 93 17.29 0.14 7.37
CA LEU A 93 16.09 0.50 6.62
C LEU A 93 16.41 0.96 5.19
N SER A 94 17.52 1.70 5.02
CA SER A 94 18.01 2.12 3.71
C SER A 94 18.43 0.93 2.87
N GLU A 95 19.16 -0.03 3.44
CA GLU A 95 19.57 -1.25 2.73
C GLU A 95 18.36 -2.13 2.36
N GLN A 96 17.38 -2.25 3.26
CA GLN A 96 16.11 -2.91 2.95
C GLN A 96 15.37 -2.23 1.81
N THR A 97 15.32 -0.89 1.81
CA THR A 97 14.68 -0.11 0.75
C THR A 97 15.35 -0.37 -0.60
N LYS A 98 16.69 -0.34 -0.65
CA LYS A 98 17.45 -0.65 -1.87
C LYS A 98 17.17 -2.07 -2.36
N ALA A 99 17.13 -3.05 -1.46
CA ALA A 99 16.85 -4.45 -1.80
C ALA A 99 15.45 -4.63 -2.39
N ILE A 100 14.43 -4.02 -1.77
CA ILE A 100 13.03 -4.08 -2.25
C ILE A 100 12.90 -3.44 -3.63
N VAL A 101 13.50 -2.27 -3.84
CA VAL A 101 13.42 -1.57 -5.14
C VAL A 101 14.27 -2.25 -6.22
N ALA A 102 15.37 -2.92 -5.85
CA ALA A 102 16.18 -3.69 -6.79
C ALA A 102 15.45 -4.95 -7.31
N ALA A 103 14.61 -5.56 -6.49
CA ALA A 103 13.80 -6.72 -6.84
C ALA A 103 12.32 -6.46 -6.47
N PRO A 104 11.62 -5.60 -7.24
CA PRO A 104 10.26 -5.18 -6.92
C PRO A 104 9.29 -6.35 -7.00
N GLN A 105 8.34 -6.39 -6.09
CA GLN A 105 7.25 -7.35 -6.04
C GLN A 105 5.90 -6.64 -6.10
N LEU A 106 4.88 -7.40 -6.50
CA LEU A 106 3.52 -6.88 -6.54
C LEU A 106 3.10 -6.41 -5.14
N ASN A 107 2.46 -5.25 -5.08
CA ASN A 107 2.00 -4.60 -3.85
C ASN A 107 3.10 -4.04 -2.92
N ASP A 108 4.37 -4.01 -3.33
CA ASP A 108 5.37 -3.20 -2.62
C ASP A 108 4.89 -1.75 -2.53
N ILE A 109 5.13 -1.12 -1.38
CA ILE A 109 4.71 0.25 -1.05
C ILE A 109 5.95 1.13 -0.94
N TYR A 110 5.98 2.22 -1.70
CA TYR A 110 7.08 3.19 -1.70
C TYR A 110 6.62 4.54 -1.17
N TYR A 111 7.48 5.18 -0.40
CA TYR A 111 7.27 6.54 0.11
C TYR A 111 8.04 7.46 -0.80
N ILE A 112 7.32 8.38 -1.43
CA ILE A 112 7.84 9.20 -2.51
C ILE A 112 7.85 10.66 -2.10
N ASP A 113 9.01 11.30 -2.20
CA ASP A 113 9.15 12.75 -2.14
C ASP A 113 9.00 13.34 -3.54
N PHE A 114 7.86 13.99 -3.77
CA PHE A 114 7.54 14.60 -5.06
C PHE A 114 8.33 15.88 -5.31
N ARG A 115 8.90 16.51 -4.28
CA ARG A 115 9.70 17.75 -4.42
C ARG A 115 10.96 17.56 -5.26
N VAL A 116 11.42 16.32 -5.40
CA VAL A 116 12.58 15.95 -6.20
C VAL A 116 12.19 15.59 -7.65
N ILE A 117 10.90 15.33 -7.88
CA ILE A 117 10.38 14.83 -9.17
C ILE A 117 9.75 15.94 -9.99
N GLU A 118 8.95 16.79 -9.35
CA GLU A 118 8.13 17.80 -10.02
C GLU A 118 8.44 19.19 -9.49
N ASP A 119 8.65 20.11 -10.43
CA ASP A 119 8.79 21.53 -10.13
C ASP A 119 7.39 22.14 -9.92
N ASN A 120 7.28 23.13 -9.03
CA ASN A 120 6.06 23.92 -8.78
C ASN A 120 4.89 23.16 -8.09
N LEU A 121 5.19 22.43 -7.03
CA LEU A 121 4.18 21.81 -6.14
C LEU A 121 3.58 22.83 -5.15
N ARG A 122 2.32 22.63 -4.76
CA ARG A 122 1.74 23.42 -3.65
C ARG A 122 2.47 23.10 -2.33
N PRO A 123 2.51 24.00 -1.35
CA PRO A 123 3.26 23.79 -0.11
C PRO A 123 2.90 22.51 0.68
N ALA A 124 1.68 22.00 0.55
CA ALA A 124 1.23 20.77 1.20
C ALA A 124 1.47 19.50 0.35
N GLU A 125 1.89 19.65 -0.91
CA GLU A 125 2.00 18.56 -1.88
C GLU A 125 3.41 17.97 -1.94
N LYS A 126 3.91 17.46 -0.81
CA LYS A 126 5.31 17.01 -0.72
C LYS A 126 5.46 15.51 -0.90
N PHE A 127 4.69 14.72 -0.16
CA PHE A 127 4.89 13.27 -0.09
C PHE A 127 3.67 12.51 -0.61
N ARG A 128 3.91 11.37 -1.24
CA ARG A 128 2.86 10.41 -1.66
C ARG A 128 3.31 8.99 -1.41
N MET A 129 2.35 8.09 -1.28
CA MET A 129 2.63 6.67 -1.39
C MET A 129 2.57 6.25 -2.86
N ALA A 130 3.42 5.31 -3.25
CA ALA A 130 3.27 4.56 -4.47
C ALA A 130 3.07 3.09 -4.15
N LYS A 131 2.28 2.41 -4.97
CA LYS A 131 2.10 0.97 -4.89
C LYS A 131 2.50 0.34 -6.21
N VAL A 132 3.29 -0.73 -6.15
CA VAL A 132 3.59 -1.55 -7.32
C VAL A 132 2.32 -2.30 -7.73
N LYS A 133 1.73 -1.85 -8.84
CA LYS A 133 0.45 -2.38 -9.34
C LYS A 133 0.63 -3.51 -10.35
N ASP A 134 1.73 -3.49 -11.10
CA ASP A 134 2.01 -4.49 -12.13
C ASP A 134 3.50 -4.52 -12.47
N ILE A 135 3.99 -5.68 -12.90
CA ILE A 135 5.37 -5.87 -13.37
C ILE A 135 5.29 -6.59 -14.72
N THR A 136 5.85 -5.97 -15.76
CA THR A 136 5.79 -6.47 -17.13
C THR A 136 7.19 -6.49 -17.74
N GLY A 137 7.86 -7.63 -17.62
CA GLY A 137 9.28 -7.73 -17.93
C GLY A 137 10.08 -6.81 -17.00
N ASP A 138 10.86 -5.90 -17.59
CA ASP A 138 11.74 -4.98 -16.87
C ASP A 138 11.06 -3.64 -16.50
N VAL A 139 9.75 -3.53 -16.77
CA VAL A 139 8.94 -2.33 -16.50
C VAL A 139 8.02 -2.57 -15.31
N VAL A 140 8.11 -1.68 -14.33
CA VAL A 140 7.30 -1.64 -13.11
C VAL A 140 6.27 -0.54 -13.24
N THR A 141 4.99 -0.88 -13.08
CA THR A 141 3.92 0.10 -13.01
C THR A 141 3.66 0.49 -11.55
N LEU A 142 3.79 1.77 -11.25
CA LEU A 142 3.41 2.38 -9.98
C LEU A 142 2.08 3.13 -10.11
N ASN A 143 1.26 3.00 -9.07
CA ASN A 143 0.08 3.82 -8.86
C ASN A 143 0.31 4.67 -7.60
N PHE A 144 0.17 5.98 -7.71
CA PHE A 144 0.36 6.89 -6.58
C PHE A 144 -0.93 7.08 -5.78
N SER A 145 -0.80 7.43 -4.50
CA SER A 145 -1.92 7.77 -3.62
C SER A 145 -2.70 8.97 -4.16
N SER A 146 -4.01 8.98 -4.01
CA SER A 146 -4.89 10.08 -4.43
C SER A 146 -4.62 11.37 -3.67
N PHE A 147 -3.97 11.28 -2.51
CA PHE A 147 -3.65 12.39 -1.62
C PHE A 147 -2.14 12.61 -1.56
N PHE A 148 -1.76 13.88 -1.37
CA PHE A 148 -0.43 14.27 -0.94
C PHE A 148 -0.43 14.55 0.57
N TYR A 149 0.76 14.45 1.15
CA TYR A 149 1.01 14.68 2.57
C TYR A 149 2.10 15.74 2.76
N PRO A 150 1.95 16.68 3.70
CA PRO A 150 2.95 17.70 3.98
C PRO A 150 4.15 17.19 4.78
N GLN A 151 4.01 16.10 5.54
CA GLN A 151 5.10 15.46 6.29
C GLN A 151 5.22 13.97 5.98
N GLU A 152 6.45 13.44 6.05
CA GLU A 152 6.73 12.02 5.79
C GLU A 152 6.02 11.08 6.79
N HIS A 153 6.00 11.45 8.07
CA HIS A 153 5.42 10.60 9.12
C HIS A 153 3.92 10.33 8.90
N GLU A 154 3.19 11.23 8.26
CA GLU A 154 1.78 11.04 7.93
C GLU A 154 1.54 9.83 7.01
N LEU A 155 2.54 9.43 6.21
CA LEU A 155 2.45 8.21 5.42
C LEU A 155 2.31 6.96 6.30
N ASN A 156 2.97 6.92 7.46
CA ASN A 156 2.81 5.82 8.42
C ASN A 156 1.42 5.83 9.05
N GLU A 157 0.87 7.01 9.29
CA GLU A 157 -0.48 7.17 9.84
C GLU A 157 -1.53 6.61 8.87
N THR A 158 -1.33 6.72 7.56
CA THR A 158 -2.24 6.11 6.58
C THR A 158 -2.30 4.58 6.68
N ILE A 159 -1.17 3.94 7.02
CA ILE A 159 -1.11 2.49 7.28
C ILE A 159 -1.81 2.19 8.60
N ARG A 160 -1.50 2.95 9.66
CA ARG A 160 -2.08 2.80 10.99
C ARG A 160 -3.61 2.90 10.99
N TYR A 161 -4.16 3.80 10.18
CA TYR A 161 -5.61 3.99 10.01
C TYR A 161 -6.22 3.10 8.91
N ALA A 162 -5.45 2.15 8.37
CA ALA A 162 -5.89 1.20 7.35
C ALA A 162 -6.50 1.86 6.09
N LEU A 163 -6.04 3.07 5.72
CA LEU A 163 -6.56 3.81 4.58
C LEU A 163 -6.23 3.12 3.23
N LEU A 164 -5.11 2.40 3.18
CA LEU A 164 -4.65 1.66 1.99
C LEU A 164 -5.61 0.55 1.56
N ARG A 165 -6.52 0.13 2.45
CA ARG A 165 -7.58 -0.86 2.13
C ARG A 165 -8.60 -0.30 1.13
N SER A 166 -8.75 1.02 1.06
CA SER A 166 -9.69 1.64 0.12
C SER A 166 -9.18 1.53 -1.32
N GLU A 167 -10.03 1.05 -2.23
CA GLU A 167 -9.69 0.97 -3.66
C GLU A 167 -9.39 2.34 -4.28
N SER A 168 -10.00 3.41 -3.75
CA SER A 168 -9.79 4.79 -4.21
C SER A 168 -8.55 5.47 -3.61
N PHE A 169 -7.88 4.81 -2.65
CA PHE A 169 -6.69 5.38 -2.02
C PHE A 169 -5.56 5.55 -3.02
N PHE A 170 -5.36 4.57 -3.90
CA PHE A 170 -4.42 4.67 -5.02
C PHE A 170 -5.16 5.10 -6.27
N GLN A 171 -4.60 6.05 -7.01
CA GLN A 171 -5.15 6.50 -8.28
C GLN A 171 -5.16 5.36 -9.28
N GLU A 172 -6.11 5.36 -10.22
CA GLU A 172 -6.09 4.44 -11.36
C GLU A 172 -4.97 4.76 -12.36
N LYS A 173 -4.40 5.97 -12.29
CA LYS A 173 -3.32 6.43 -13.16
C LYS A 173 -2.09 5.54 -12.99
N ARG A 174 -1.60 5.01 -14.12
CA ARG A 174 -0.45 4.10 -14.21
C ARG A 174 0.80 4.88 -14.59
N HIS A 175 1.88 4.71 -13.85
CA HIS A 175 3.19 5.28 -14.14
C HIS A 175 4.19 4.16 -14.36
N ASN A 176 4.77 4.06 -15.55
CA ASN A 176 5.69 2.98 -15.88
C ASN A 176 7.12 3.46 -15.69
N TYR A 177 7.90 2.69 -14.93
CA TYR A 177 9.31 2.93 -14.68
C TYR A 177 10.11 1.68 -15.03
N ASN A 178 11.28 1.83 -15.62
CA ASN A 178 12.26 0.76 -15.74
C ASN A 178 13.14 0.67 -14.48
N ALA A 179 13.92 -0.41 -14.36
CA ALA A 179 14.80 -0.61 -13.21
C ALA A 179 15.81 0.55 -13.00
N ALA A 180 16.37 1.11 -14.06
CA ALA A 180 17.33 2.21 -13.96
C ALA A 180 16.68 3.52 -13.48
N GLU A 181 15.46 3.81 -13.92
CA GLU A 181 14.67 4.96 -13.46
C GLU A 181 14.35 4.83 -11.97
N LEU A 182 13.93 3.64 -11.50
CA LEU A 182 13.71 3.39 -10.08
C LEU A 182 14.99 3.57 -9.25
N GLN A 183 16.14 3.09 -9.74
CA GLN A 183 17.43 3.33 -9.08
C GLN A 183 17.83 4.82 -9.07
N GLY A 184 17.50 5.54 -10.15
CA GLY A 184 17.65 7.00 -10.20
C GLY A 184 16.78 7.70 -9.16
N MET A 185 15.56 7.22 -8.93
CA MET A 185 14.67 7.74 -7.88
C MET A 185 15.21 7.49 -6.47
N ILE A 186 15.88 6.37 -6.21
CA ILE A 186 16.58 6.16 -4.94
C ILE A 186 17.75 7.15 -4.82
N THR A 187 18.57 7.25 -5.87
CA THR A 187 19.81 8.05 -5.86
C THR A 187 19.52 9.55 -5.69
N SER A 188 18.44 10.03 -6.28
CA SER A 188 17.97 11.41 -6.12
C SER A 188 17.30 11.70 -4.77
N GLY A 189 16.94 10.66 -4.00
CA GLY A 189 16.17 10.80 -2.76
C GLY A 189 14.67 10.93 -2.98
N ALA A 190 14.17 10.66 -4.20
CA ALA A 190 12.74 10.64 -4.48
C ALA A 190 12.03 9.43 -3.85
N ILE A 191 12.66 8.24 -3.82
CA ILE A 191 12.17 7.10 -3.01
C ILE A 191 12.87 7.16 -1.65
N LEU A 192 12.09 7.46 -0.59
CA LEU A 192 12.59 7.58 0.77
C LEU A 192 12.66 6.23 1.48
N LEU A 193 11.60 5.44 1.32
CA LEU A 193 11.39 4.18 2.02
C LEU A 193 10.59 3.24 1.12
N ALA A 194 10.99 1.97 1.08
CA ALA A 194 10.20 0.92 0.46
C ALA A 194 9.85 -0.14 1.51
N ARG A 195 8.60 -0.61 1.48
CA ARG A 195 8.06 -1.60 2.41
C ARG A 195 7.33 -2.68 1.63
N ARG A 196 7.59 -3.93 1.98
CA ARG A 196 6.94 -5.10 1.40
C ARG A 196 5.91 -5.65 2.37
N PRO A 197 4.62 -5.69 2.02
CA PRO A 197 3.61 -6.34 2.85
C PRO A 197 3.89 -7.83 2.96
N GLU A 198 3.81 -8.37 4.17
CA GLU A 198 3.86 -9.81 4.42
C GLU A 198 2.42 -10.29 4.62
N ASN A 199 1.97 -11.23 3.79
CA ASN A 199 0.58 -11.71 3.80
C ASN A 199 -0.44 -10.56 3.78
N ASN A 200 -0.21 -9.58 2.89
CA ASN A 200 -1.05 -8.38 2.73
C ASN A 200 -1.07 -7.39 3.92
N ILE A 201 -0.20 -7.57 4.93
CA ILE A 201 -0.17 -6.79 6.17
C ILE A 201 1.11 -5.95 6.28
N LEU A 202 0.97 -4.72 6.78
CA LEU A 202 2.07 -3.88 7.26
C LEU A 202 1.67 -3.27 8.61
N ASP A 203 2.56 -3.28 9.59
CA ASP A 203 2.33 -2.73 10.94
C ASP A 203 1.01 -3.21 11.59
N GLY A 204 0.67 -4.48 11.41
CA GLY A 204 -0.57 -5.08 11.92
C GLY A 204 -1.85 -4.70 11.17
N ASN A 205 -1.75 -3.90 10.10
CA ASN A 205 -2.90 -3.44 9.32
C ASN A 205 -2.90 -4.02 7.90
N VAL A 206 -4.08 -4.34 7.38
CA VAL A 206 -4.25 -4.83 6.00
C VAL A 206 -4.05 -3.67 5.02
N VAL A 207 -3.04 -3.79 4.16
CA VAL A 207 -2.68 -2.79 3.15
C VAL A 207 -3.01 -3.23 1.73
N VAL A 208 -3.21 -4.53 1.53
CA VAL A 208 -3.74 -5.08 0.28
C VAL A 208 -5.05 -5.79 0.65
N PRO A 209 -6.22 -5.20 0.35
CA PRO A 209 -7.46 -5.88 0.61
C PRO A 209 -7.46 -7.20 -0.16
N ASP A 210 -7.88 -8.28 0.50
CA ASP A 210 -8.12 -9.54 -0.20
C ASP A 210 -9.10 -9.26 -1.33
N SER A 211 -8.75 -9.69 -2.55
CA SER A 211 -9.72 -9.69 -3.62
C SER A 211 -10.91 -10.48 -3.12
N HIS A 212 -12.11 -9.88 -3.09
CA HIS A 212 -13.32 -10.63 -2.82
C HIS A 212 -13.26 -11.91 -3.66
N PHE A 213 -13.27 -13.07 -3.00
CA PHE A 213 -13.29 -14.34 -3.71
C PHE A 213 -14.60 -14.36 -4.48
N GLU A 214 -14.56 -13.93 -5.74
CA GLU A 214 -15.66 -14.15 -6.67
C GLU A 214 -15.68 -15.66 -6.93
N SER A 215 -16.40 -16.38 -6.07
CA SER A 215 -16.76 -17.77 -6.30
C SER A 215 -17.86 -17.79 -7.36
N THR A 216 -17.48 -17.50 -8.59
CA THR A 216 -18.36 -17.73 -9.72
C THR A 216 -18.53 -19.24 -9.85
N SER A 217 -19.77 -19.73 -9.76
CA SER A 217 -20.12 -21.13 -10.06
C SER A 217 -19.96 -21.47 -11.55
N VAL A 218 -19.68 -20.47 -12.38
CA VAL A 218 -19.45 -20.59 -13.82
C VAL A 218 -18.17 -21.36 -14.08
N PHE A 219 -18.30 -22.49 -14.77
CA PHE A 219 -17.17 -23.23 -15.31
C PHE A 219 -16.50 -22.41 -16.42
N ILE A 220 -15.23 -22.08 -16.23
CA ILE A 220 -14.40 -21.40 -17.22
C ILE A 220 -13.31 -22.37 -17.65
N PRO A 221 -13.31 -22.86 -18.91
CA PRO A 221 -12.26 -23.74 -19.42
C PRO A 221 -10.87 -23.12 -19.22
N GLY A 222 -9.90 -23.91 -18.78
CA GLY A 222 -8.52 -23.46 -18.55
C GLY A 222 -8.29 -22.78 -17.20
N LYS A 223 -9.31 -22.35 -16.46
CA LYS A 223 -9.14 -21.66 -15.16
C LYS A 223 -8.45 -22.55 -14.13
N LYS A 224 -8.84 -23.84 -14.07
CA LYS A 224 -8.27 -24.82 -13.14
C LYS A 224 -6.80 -25.08 -13.46
N GLU A 225 -6.49 -25.30 -14.73
CA GLU A 225 -5.14 -25.56 -15.23
C GLU A 225 -4.22 -24.39 -14.92
N ASN A 226 -4.70 -23.15 -15.15
CA ASN A 226 -3.96 -21.95 -14.77
C ASN A 226 -3.67 -21.88 -13.27
N PHE A 227 -4.68 -22.13 -12.44
CA PHE A 227 -4.51 -22.09 -10.99
C PHE A 227 -3.45 -23.11 -10.54
N ILE A 228 -3.54 -24.35 -11.02
CA ILE A 228 -2.54 -25.39 -10.75
C ILE A 228 -1.15 -24.91 -11.19
N GLY A 229 -1.03 -24.38 -12.40
CA GLY A 229 0.25 -23.88 -12.92
C GLY A 229 0.87 -22.78 -12.06
N LEU A 230 0.06 -21.82 -11.58
CA LEU A 230 0.51 -20.77 -10.68
C LEU A 230 0.98 -21.31 -9.32
N GLU A 231 0.32 -22.32 -8.76
CA GLU A 231 0.77 -22.95 -7.51
C GLU A 231 2.12 -23.67 -7.68
N TYR A 232 2.34 -24.35 -8.81
CA TYR A 232 3.65 -24.93 -9.12
C TYR A 232 4.72 -23.86 -9.34
N LEU A 233 4.40 -22.70 -9.92
CA LEU A 233 5.36 -21.59 -10.04
C LEU A 233 5.79 -21.08 -8.66
N LYS A 234 4.84 -20.86 -7.73
CA LYS A 234 5.16 -20.45 -6.35
C LYS A 234 6.05 -21.48 -5.65
N PHE A 235 5.71 -22.76 -5.76
CA PHE A 235 6.54 -23.84 -5.20
C PHE A 235 7.94 -23.85 -5.82
N ALA A 236 8.05 -23.59 -7.11
CA ALA A 236 9.32 -23.57 -7.84
C ALA A 236 10.23 -22.38 -7.51
N GLU A 237 9.74 -21.31 -6.85
CA GLU A 237 10.59 -20.23 -6.33
C GLU A 237 11.67 -20.76 -5.35
N SER A 238 11.49 -21.96 -4.82
CA SER A 238 12.49 -22.71 -4.03
C SER A 238 13.59 -23.42 -4.85
N GLY A 239 13.58 -23.33 -6.18
CA GLY A 239 14.60 -23.89 -7.08
C GLY A 239 14.27 -25.24 -7.74
N SER A 240 13.00 -25.65 -7.77
CA SER A 240 12.59 -26.94 -8.35
C SER A 240 12.35 -26.85 -9.87
N GLU A 241 13.29 -27.37 -10.67
CA GLU A 241 13.16 -27.42 -12.14
C GLU A 241 11.98 -28.28 -12.61
N SER A 242 11.70 -29.39 -11.92
CA SER A 242 10.55 -30.25 -12.25
C SER A 242 9.22 -29.55 -12.04
N ALA A 243 9.10 -28.74 -10.98
CA ALA A 243 7.92 -27.92 -10.74
C ALA A 243 7.75 -26.83 -11.82
N LEU A 244 8.84 -26.20 -12.26
CA LEU A 244 8.79 -25.24 -13.39
C LEU A 244 8.27 -25.88 -14.67
N ALA A 245 8.69 -27.12 -14.97
CA ALA A 245 8.22 -27.85 -16.14
C ALA A 245 6.70 -28.15 -16.06
N ILE A 246 6.22 -28.61 -14.89
CA ILE A 246 4.79 -28.86 -14.66
C ILE A 246 3.98 -27.56 -14.76
N ALA A 247 4.49 -26.47 -14.17
CA ALA A 247 3.86 -25.16 -14.26
C ALA A 247 3.68 -24.71 -15.71
N LEU A 248 4.73 -24.81 -16.53
CA LEU A 248 4.67 -24.47 -17.95
C LEU A 248 3.60 -25.27 -18.68
N VAL A 249 3.57 -26.60 -18.49
CA VAL A 249 2.59 -27.47 -19.14
C VAL A 249 1.17 -27.05 -18.75
N LYS A 250 0.90 -26.80 -17.48
CA LYS A 250 -0.43 -26.43 -16.98
C LYS A 250 -0.87 -25.03 -17.44
N VAL A 251 0.03 -24.06 -17.45
CA VAL A 251 -0.24 -22.72 -17.99
C VAL A 251 -0.46 -22.77 -19.50
N GLN A 252 0.28 -23.60 -20.23
CA GLN A 252 0.11 -23.82 -21.66
C GLN A 252 -1.25 -24.44 -21.98
N GLU A 253 -1.63 -25.52 -21.30
CA GLU A 253 -2.97 -26.15 -21.40
C GLU A 253 -4.09 -25.11 -21.19
N SER A 254 -3.95 -24.28 -20.15
CA SER A 254 -4.90 -23.20 -19.88
C SER A 254 -5.00 -22.17 -21.01
N ALA A 255 -3.86 -21.74 -21.52
CA ALA A 255 -3.78 -20.75 -22.59
C ALA A 255 -4.39 -21.28 -23.91
N ASP A 256 -4.17 -22.57 -24.19
CA ASP A 256 -4.70 -23.28 -25.35
C ASP A 256 -6.22 -23.51 -25.25
N LEU A 257 -6.74 -23.71 -24.04
CA LEU A 257 -8.18 -23.70 -23.74
C LEU A 257 -8.82 -22.32 -23.86
N GLY A 258 -8.03 -21.27 -24.15
CA GLY A 258 -8.53 -19.93 -24.40
C GLY A 258 -8.65 -19.05 -23.16
N PHE A 259 -8.25 -19.52 -21.97
CA PHE A 259 -8.42 -18.74 -20.75
C PHE A 259 -7.53 -17.49 -20.77
N ALA A 260 -8.13 -16.29 -20.80
CA ALA A 260 -7.39 -15.03 -21.00
C ALA A 260 -6.28 -14.80 -19.96
N GLN A 261 -6.52 -15.14 -18.68
CA GLN A 261 -5.48 -15.02 -17.65
C GLN A 261 -4.38 -16.09 -17.83
N GLY A 262 -4.72 -17.30 -18.29
CA GLY A 262 -3.74 -18.33 -18.66
C GLY A 262 -2.84 -17.88 -19.82
N GLN A 263 -3.43 -17.25 -20.85
CA GLN A 263 -2.69 -16.64 -21.95
C GLN A 263 -1.77 -15.51 -21.48
N VAL A 264 -2.22 -14.66 -20.55
CA VAL A 264 -1.37 -13.63 -19.92
C VAL A 264 -0.23 -14.23 -19.12
N ASN A 265 -0.49 -15.28 -18.35
CA ASN A 265 0.54 -15.95 -17.56
C ASN A 265 1.58 -16.63 -18.45
N LEU A 266 1.15 -17.29 -19.52
CA LEU A 266 2.06 -17.86 -20.51
C LEU A 266 2.91 -16.78 -21.17
N ALA A 267 2.30 -15.64 -21.54
CA ALA A 267 3.02 -14.50 -22.07
C ALA A 267 4.07 -13.97 -21.07
N GLN A 268 3.72 -13.89 -19.79
CA GLN A 268 4.64 -13.48 -18.73
C GLN A 268 5.82 -14.45 -18.60
N MET A 269 5.60 -15.76 -18.69
CA MET A 269 6.69 -16.75 -18.70
C MET A 269 7.66 -16.52 -19.87
N TYR A 270 7.15 -16.18 -21.07
CA TYR A 270 8.00 -15.77 -22.19
C TYR A 270 8.70 -14.41 -21.98
N LEU A 271 8.12 -13.47 -21.21
CA LEU A 271 8.77 -12.20 -20.89
C LEU A 271 9.94 -12.39 -19.91
N THR A 272 9.75 -13.19 -18.87
CA THR A 272 10.75 -13.40 -17.81
C THR A 272 11.78 -14.47 -18.18
N GLY A 273 11.42 -15.38 -19.09
CA GLY A 273 12.22 -16.57 -19.36
C GLY A 273 12.05 -17.66 -18.28
N THR A 274 10.94 -17.66 -17.56
CA THR A 274 10.64 -18.66 -16.54
C THR A 274 10.19 -19.95 -17.21
N ALA A 275 10.94 -21.05 -17.05
CA ALA A 275 10.71 -22.36 -17.67
C ALA A 275 10.78 -22.40 -19.22
N VAL A 276 10.83 -21.25 -19.89
CA VAL A 276 10.92 -21.10 -21.35
C VAL A 276 12.01 -20.10 -21.72
N ARG A 277 12.50 -20.15 -22.96
CA ARG A 277 13.43 -19.12 -23.44
C ARG A 277 12.71 -17.76 -23.56
N LYS A 278 13.31 -16.70 -23.00
CA LYS A 278 12.80 -15.32 -23.10
C LYS A 278 12.56 -14.93 -24.56
N SER A 279 11.34 -14.48 -24.88
CA SER A 279 10.91 -14.10 -26.23
C SER A 279 9.78 -13.08 -26.17
N LEU A 280 10.12 -11.80 -26.36
CA LEU A 280 9.12 -10.72 -26.41
C LEU A 280 8.09 -10.92 -27.56
N PRO A 281 8.48 -11.35 -28.78
CA PRO A 281 7.51 -11.62 -29.83
C PRO A 281 6.51 -12.73 -29.46
N ALA A 282 6.97 -13.80 -28.80
CA ALA A 282 6.08 -14.87 -28.34
C ALA A 282 5.10 -14.37 -27.26
N ALA A 283 5.59 -13.54 -26.33
CA ALA A 283 4.74 -12.90 -25.32
C ALA A 283 3.66 -12.01 -25.96
N LEU A 284 4.02 -11.20 -26.96
CA LEU A 284 3.06 -10.35 -27.69
C LEU A 284 1.95 -11.16 -28.35
N VAL A 285 2.24 -12.33 -28.92
CA VAL A 285 1.22 -13.22 -29.50
C VAL A 285 0.19 -13.63 -28.47
N TRP A 286 0.63 -14.05 -27.28
CA TRP A 286 -0.26 -14.49 -26.21
C TRP A 286 -1.03 -13.34 -25.56
N PHE A 287 -0.38 -12.20 -25.31
CA PHE A 287 -1.07 -11.00 -24.84
C PHE A 287 -2.13 -10.53 -25.84
N LYS A 288 -1.85 -10.61 -27.14
CA LYS A 288 -2.81 -10.24 -28.18
C LYS A 288 -4.06 -11.12 -28.14
N LYS A 289 -3.89 -12.45 -28.00
CA LYS A 289 -5.02 -13.40 -27.86
C LYS A 289 -5.91 -13.04 -26.66
N ALA A 290 -5.30 -12.75 -25.51
CA ALA A 290 -6.05 -12.36 -24.30
C ALA A 290 -6.73 -10.99 -24.47
N SER A 291 -6.06 -10.05 -25.14
CA SER A 291 -6.59 -8.71 -25.42
C SER A 291 -7.83 -8.74 -26.31
N LEU A 292 -7.87 -9.64 -27.30
CA LEU A 292 -9.04 -9.85 -28.17
C LEU A 292 -10.28 -10.35 -27.40
N GLN A 293 -10.09 -10.90 -26.20
CA GLN A 293 -11.18 -11.27 -25.28
C GLN A 293 -11.57 -10.13 -24.33
N ALA A 294 -11.17 -8.90 -24.63
CA ALA A 294 -11.36 -7.72 -23.78
C ALA A 294 -10.69 -7.80 -22.39
N TYR A 295 -9.69 -8.68 -22.21
CA TYR A 295 -8.97 -8.80 -20.95
C TYR A 295 -8.01 -7.62 -20.74
N LYS A 296 -8.43 -6.62 -19.94
CA LYS A 296 -7.71 -5.36 -19.72
C LYS A 296 -6.23 -5.53 -19.34
N PRO A 297 -5.84 -6.44 -18.42
CA PRO A 297 -4.43 -6.62 -18.08
C PRO A 297 -3.57 -6.98 -19.30
N ALA A 298 -4.09 -7.78 -20.24
CA ALA A 298 -3.35 -8.14 -21.45
C ALA A 298 -3.11 -6.94 -22.37
N ILE A 299 -4.09 -6.04 -22.49
CA ILE A 299 -3.98 -4.84 -23.34
C ILE A 299 -2.88 -3.92 -22.82
N PHE A 300 -2.82 -3.70 -21.50
CA PHE A 300 -1.77 -2.88 -20.88
C PHE A 300 -0.40 -3.52 -21.05
N LYS A 301 -0.29 -4.83 -20.79
CA LYS A 301 0.96 -5.57 -20.94
C LYS A 301 1.45 -5.58 -22.38
N TYR A 302 0.56 -5.78 -23.35
CA TYR A 302 0.89 -5.68 -24.78
C TYR A 302 1.47 -4.31 -25.10
N ALA A 303 0.82 -3.23 -24.65
CA ALA A 303 1.28 -1.86 -24.92
C ALA A 303 2.69 -1.60 -24.39
N ILE A 304 2.99 -2.07 -23.18
CA ILE A 304 4.34 -1.94 -22.57
C ILE A 304 5.38 -2.74 -23.35
N VAL A 305 5.09 -4.00 -23.68
CA VAL A 305 6.04 -4.88 -24.37
C VAL A 305 6.26 -4.44 -25.81
N CYS A 306 5.22 -3.94 -26.49
CA CYS A 306 5.30 -3.48 -27.86
C CYS A 306 6.31 -2.34 -28.03
N GLN A 307 6.42 -1.44 -27.05
CA GLN A 307 7.42 -0.36 -27.05
C GLN A 307 8.87 -0.88 -27.02
N GLN A 308 9.10 -2.09 -26.49
CA GLN A 308 10.42 -2.71 -26.41
C GLN A 308 10.79 -3.49 -27.68
N VAL A 309 9.81 -3.75 -28.57
CA VAL A 309 9.99 -4.53 -29.80
C VAL A 309 9.96 -3.59 -31.00
N LYS A 310 11.12 -3.38 -31.65
CA LYS A 310 11.27 -2.44 -32.78
C LYS A 310 10.28 -2.68 -33.94
N SER A 311 9.91 -3.93 -34.19
CA SER A 311 8.97 -4.31 -35.25
C SER A 311 7.50 -4.20 -34.87
N CYS A 312 7.18 -3.86 -33.62
CA CYS A 312 5.80 -3.84 -33.14
C CYS A 312 5.11 -2.51 -33.49
N ALA A 313 4.03 -2.58 -34.27
CA ALA A 313 3.17 -1.46 -34.59
C ALA A 313 1.94 -1.44 -33.67
N ILE A 314 2.02 -0.66 -32.57
CA ILE A 314 0.93 -0.57 -31.58
C ILE A 314 -0.39 -0.08 -32.17
N ALA A 315 -0.35 0.72 -33.24
CA ALA A 315 -1.54 1.22 -33.92
C ALA A 315 -2.34 0.08 -34.59
N ASP A 316 -1.67 -0.87 -35.22
CA ASP A 316 -2.29 -2.01 -35.91
C ASP A 316 -2.98 -2.93 -34.90
N PHE A 317 -2.33 -3.15 -33.75
CA PHE A 317 -2.92 -3.87 -32.63
C PHE A 317 -4.24 -3.23 -32.16
N TYR A 318 -4.27 -1.92 -31.98
CA TYR A 318 -5.49 -1.21 -31.58
C TYR A 318 -6.58 -1.25 -32.66
N GLN A 319 -6.22 -1.14 -33.94
CA GLN A 319 -7.19 -1.30 -35.03
C GLN A 319 -7.82 -2.68 -35.01
N GLU A 320 -7.05 -3.73 -34.73
CA GLU A 320 -7.55 -5.08 -34.63
C GLU A 320 -8.50 -5.27 -33.46
N LEU A 321 -8.20 -4.70 -32.29
CA LEU A 321 -9.09 -4.70 -31.13
C LEU A 321 -10.43 -4.02 -31.42
N VAL A 322 -10.39 -2.85 -32.07
CA VAL A 322 -11.60 -2.13 -32.49
C VAL A 322 -12.41 -2.96 -33.49
N LYS A 323 -11.73 -3.58 -34.48
CA LYS A 323 -12.38 -4.46 -35.47
C LYS A 323 -13.03 -5.69 -34.81
N ALA A 324 -12.41 -6.23 -33.78
CA ALA A 324 -12.94 -7.34 -32.98
C ALA A 324 -14.07 -6.94 -32.01
N GLY A 325 -14.42 -5.65 -31.94
CA GLY A 325 -15.49 -5.16 -31.06
C GLY A 325 -15.07 -5.00 -29.60
N VAL A 326 -13.77 -5.00 -29.29
CA VAL A 326 -13.27 -4.81 -27.93
C VAL A 326 -13.44 -3.34 -27.53
N ASN A 327 -14.40 -3.07 -26.64
CA ASN A 327 -14.63 -1.74 -26.10
C ASN A 327 -13.69 -1.48 -24.92
N ILE A 328 -12.76 -0.53 -25.08
CA ILE A 328 -11.80 -0.17 -24.05
C ILE A 328 -12.09 1.25 -23.60
N ASP A 329 -12.54 1.37 -22.35
CA ASP A 329 -12.68 2.66 -21.71
C ASP A 329 -11.31 3.12 -21.19
N PHE A 330 -10.64 3.98 -21.97
CA PHE A 330 -9.40 4.64 -21.57
C PHE A 330 -9.64 5.95 -20.78
N THR A 331 -10.89 6.36 -20.55
CA THR A 331 -11.24 7.73 -20.14
C THR A 331 -10.74 8.17 -18.77
N LYS A 332 -10.23 7.24 -17.93
CA LYS A 332 -9.72 7.56 -16.58
C LYS A 332 -8.19 7.59 -16.44
N GLN A 333 -7.41 7.28 -17.47
CA GLN A 333 -5.98 6.98 -17.31
C GLN A 333 -5.07 7.87 -18.17
N VAL A 334 -4.65 9.00 -17.58
CA VAL A 334 -3.86 10.06 -18.21
C VAL A 334 -2.35 9.78 -18.08
N ASP A 335 -1.82 8.73 -18.71
CA ASP A 335 -0.41 8.73 -19.19
C ASP A 335 -0.09 7.64 -20.21
N ILE A 336 -0.99 7.47 -21.18
CA ILE A 336 -0.65 6.74 -22.40
C ILE A 336 -0.90 7.65 -23.60
N ARG A 337 -0.42 8.90 -23.57
CA ARG A 337 -0.70 9.93 -24.60
C ARG A 337 -0.46 9.45 -26.05
N ALA A 338 0.48 8.53 -26.29
CA ALA A 338 0.68 7.92 -27.61
C ALA A 338 -0.32 6.80 -27.94
N THR A 339 -0.69 6.01 -26.95
CA THR A 339 -1.54 4.81 -27.02
C THR A 339 -3.02 5.16 -27.05
N THR A 340 -3.46 6.12 -26.24
CA THR A 340 -4.81 6.69 -26.29
C THR A 340 -5.05 7.46 -27.58
N LYS A 341 -4.04 8.19 -28.08
CA LYS A 341 -4.13 8.84 -29.40
C LYS A 341 -4.18 7.82 -30.54
N ALA A 342 -3.39 6.74 -30.47
CA ALA A 342 -3.42 5.68 -31.47
C ALA A 342 -4.77 4.92 -31.47
N TYR A 343 -5.30 4.58 -30.29
CA TYR A 343 -6.62 3.94 -30.17
C TYR A 343 -7.75 4.88 -30.56
N ALA A 344 -7.74 6.14 -30.14
CA ALA A 344 -8.72 7.14 -30.56
C ALA A 344 -8.68 7.33 -32.09
N LYS A 345 -7.49 7.39 -32.70
CA LYS A 345 -7.34 7.44 -34.16
C LYS A 345 -7.88 6.18 -34.84
N ALA A 346 -7.67 5.00 -34.25
CA ALA A 346 -8.23 3.75 -34.76
C ALA A 346 -9.76 3.74 -34.69
N LEU A 347 -10.35 4.25 -33.61
CA LEU A 347 -11.81 4.42 -33.46
C LEU A 347 -12.37 5.39 -34.51
N GLU A 348 -11.75 6.56 -34.70
CA GLU A 348 -12.15 7.54 -35.72
C GLU A 348 -12.08 6.95 -37.14
N TYR A 349 -11.00 6.24 -37.46
CA TYR A 349 -10.86 5.52 -38.73
C TYR A 349 -11.96 4.46 -38.93
N ALA A 350 -12.29 3.69 -37.89
CA ALA A 350 -13.35 2.69 -37.95
C ALA A 350 -14.75 3.32 -38.12
N ARG A 351 -14.99 4.50 -37.51
CA ARG A 351 -16.23 5.28 -37.68
C ARG A 351 -16.38 5.83 -39.09
N GLY A 352 -15.31 6.38 -39.67
CA GLY A 352 -15.31 6.92 -41.03
C GLY A 352 -15.56 5.88 -42.13
N LYS A 353 -15.26 4.60 -41.88
CA LYS A 353 -15.55 3.49 -42.80
C LYS A 353 -17.00 3.02 -42.82
N LYS A 354 -17.82 3.37 -41.82
CA LYS A 354 -19.24 3.00 -41.75
C LYS A 354 -20.18 3.99 -42.47
N ALA A 355 -19.64 5.06 -43.08
CA ALA A 355 -20.41 6.17 -43.65
C ALA A 355 -20.56 6.13 -45.19
N TYR A 356 -20.40 4.97 -45.82
CA TYR A 356 -20.61 4.79 -47.28
C TYR A 356 -21.54 3.63 -47.59
#